data_AF-A0A950LR34-F1
#
_entry.id   AF-A0A950LR34-F1
#
_cell.length_a   1.000
_cell.length_b   1.000
_cell.length_c   1.000
_cell.angle_alpha   90.00
_cell.angle_beta   90.00
_cell.angle_gamma   90.00
#
_symmetry.space_group_name_H-M   'P 1'
#
loop_
_entity.id
_entity.type
_entity.pdbx_description
1 polymer ?
#
loop_
_entity_poly.entity_id
_entity_poly.type
_entity_poly.pdbx_seq_one_letter_code
_entity_poly.pdbx_strand_id
1 'polypeptide(L)'
;MTPISESEFNSCFALVPLSRAGGESSPHLEAAMAHVPFDFVVGEMLLPAGAYDLTQTEIPGMLALKRNGCAYPAALVQEIRSEPNTAKLLFYRQEKLYFLAQVLSGKN
;
A
#
# COMPACT_ATOMS: atom_id res chain seq x y z
N MET A 1 9.86 -12.62 36.05
CA MET A 1 9.79 -12.62 34.56
C MET A 1 8.57 -13.43 34.17
N THR A 2 7.42 -12.77 34.01
CA THR A 2 6.22 -13.39 33.47
C THR A 2 6.42 -13.56 31.97
N PRO A 3 6.18 -14.75 31.39
CA PRO A 3 6.17 -14.91 29.94
C PRO A 3 5.00 -14.10 29.39
N ILE A 4 5.29 -13.21 28.45
CA ILE A 4 4.28 -12.47 27.72
C ILE A 4 3.44 -13.51 26.97
N SER A 5 2.14 -13.54 27.25
CA SER A 5 1.23 -14.48 26.60
C SER A 5 1.17 -14.15 25.11
N GLU A 6 1.46 -15.14 24.26
CA GLU A 6 1.41 -15.04 22.80
C GLU A 6 0.04 -14.59 22.25
N SER A 7 -1.00 -14.50 23.10
CA SER A 7 -2.34 -14.03 22.77
C SER A 7 -2.51 -12.49 22.73
N GLU A 8 -1.50 -11.71 23.14
CA GLU A 8 -1.54 -10.23 23.03
C GLU A 8 -0.95 -9.70 21.70
N PHE A 9 -0.41 -10.56 20.85
CA PHE A 9 -0.07 -10.24 19.44
C PHE A 9 -1.34 -10.20 18.55
N ASN A 10 -2.45 -9.70 19.09
CA ASN A 10 -3.74 -9.57 18.39
C ASN A 10 -3.65 -8.53 17.26
N SER A 11 -3.14 -8.98 16.12
CA SER A 11 -3.09 -8.33 14.79
C SER A 11 -2.94 -6.81 14.81
N CYS A 12 -1.72 -6.35 15.07
CA CYS A 12 -1.32 -4.95 14.84
C CYS A 12 -1.09 -4.64 13.36
N PHE A 13 -1.54 -5.49 12.43
CA PHE A 13 -1.28 -5.31 11.01
C PHE A 13 -2.54 -5.55 10.17
N ALA A 14 -2.63 -4.83 9.05
CA ALA A 14 -3.64 -5.06 8.02
C ALA A 14 -2.97 -5.18 6.65
N LEU A 15 -3.48 -6.11 5.84
CA LEU A 15 -3.03 -6.33 4.47
C LEU A 15 -4.15 -5.92 3.52
N VAL A 16 -3.84 -5.03 2.58
CA VAL A 16 -4.74 -4.67 1.49
C VAL A 16 -4.16 -5.21 0.19
N PRO A 17 -4.85 -6.12 -0.53
CA PRO A 17 -4.37 -6.62 -1.80
C PRO A 17 -4.42 -5.53 -2.87
N LEU A 18 -3.46 -5.57 -3.78
CA LEU A 18 -3.48 -4.76 -4.98
C LEU A 18 -4.12 -5.56 -6.12
N SER A 19 -5.03 -4.92 -6.85
CA SER A 19 -5.59 -5.42 -8.09
C SER A 19 -4.78 -4.89 -9.28
N ARG A 20 -4.43 -5.75 -10.24
CA ARG A 20 -3.85 -5.31 -11.53
C ARG A 20 -5.00 -4.96 -12.47
N ALA A 21 -4.98 -3.75 -13.03
CA ALA A 21 -5.89 -3.41 -14.11
C ALA A 21 -5.36 -4.01 -15.42
N GLY A 22 -5.79 -5.25 -15.72
CA GLY A 22 -5.47 -5.91 -17.00
C GLY A 22 -6.33 -5.36 -18.13
N GLY A 23 -5.80 -4.41 -18.90
CA GLY A 23 -6.36 -3.96 -20.17
C GLY A 23 -5.38 -4.25 -21.30
N GLU A 24 -5.68 -5.25 -22.13
CA GLU A 24 -4.91 -5.56 -23.34
C GLU A 24 -4.99 -4.36 -24.30
N SER A 25 -3.95 -3.52 -24.38
CA SER A 25 -3.56 -2.74 -25.59
C SER A 25 -2.61 -1.55 -25.37
N SER A 26 -2.11 -1.26 -24.16
CA SER A 26 -1.16 -0.13 -24.01
C SER A 26 0.11 -0.51 -23.25
N PRO A 27 1.32 -0.26 -23.80
CA PRO A 27 2.59 -0.49 -23.13
C PRO A 27 2.91 0.55 -22.04
N HIS A 28 1.94 1.40 -21.67
CA HIS A 28 2.11 2.38 -20.61
C HIS A 28 1.65 1.82 -19.26
N LEU A 29 2.63 1.45 -18.44
CA LEU A 29 2.58 1.25 -16.99
C LEU A 29 1.35 0.49 -16.46
N GLU A 30 1.57 -0.77 -16.13
CA GLU A 30 0.76 -1.57 -15.21
C GLU A 30 0.47 -0.77 -13.91
N ALA A 31 -0.67 -0.08 -13.88
CA ALA A 31 -1.15 0.60 -12.69
C ALA A 31 -1.77 -0.44 -11.75
N ALA A 32 -1.24 -0.55 -10.55
CA ALA A 32 -1.81 -1.38 -9.49
C ALA A 32 -2.80 -0.53 -8.68
N MET A 33 -3.96 -1.07 -8.32
CA MET A 33 -4.98 -0.37 -7.56
C MET A 33 -5.23 -1.02 -6.21
N ALA A 34 -5.33 -0.24 -5.15
CA ALA A 34 -5.67 -0.66 -3.80
C ALA A 34 -7.04 -0.11 -3.39
N HIS A 35 -7.88 -0.93 -2.76
CA HIS A 35 -9.07 -0.46 -2.06
C HIS A 35 -8.84 -0.50 -0.54
N VAL A 36 -8.57 0.65 0.07
CA VAL A 36 -8.28 0.77 1.50
C VAL A 36 -9.57 1.12 2.25
N PRO A 37 -10.05 0.27 3.18
CA PRO A 37 -11.35 0.44 3.83
C PRO A 37 -11.33 1.34 5.07
N PHE A 38 -10.21 1.99 5.38
CA PHE A 38 -10.01 2.84 6.55
C PHE A 38 -9.14 4.04 6.18
N ASP A 39 -9.25 5.10 6.98
CA ASP A 39 -8.32 6.23 6.91
C ASP A 39 -6.93 5.77 7.39
N PHE A 40 -5.88 6.25 6.73
CA PHE A 40 -4.52 5.80 6.97
C PHE A 40 -3.51 6.93 6.85
N VAL A 41 -2.37 6.76 7.51
CA VAL A 41 -1.27 7.72 7.55
C VAL A 41 -0.15 7.27 6.62
N VAL A 42 0.39 8.20 5.83
CA VAL A 42 1.60 8.03 5.03
C VAL A 42 2.56 9.16 5.38
N GLY A 43 3.68 8.83 6.04
CA GLY A 43 4.55 9.83 6.63
C GLY A 43 3.79 10.66 7.68
N GLU A 44 3.50 11.92 7.35
CA GLU A 44 2.75 12.85 8.20
C GLU A 44 1.33 13.16 7.67
N MET A 45 0.94 12.56 6.55
CA MET A 45 -0.33 12.85 5.88
C MET A 45 -1.39 11.81 6.22
N LEU A 46 -2.56 12.27 6.67
CA LEU A 46 -3.76 11.44 6.80
C LEU A 46 -4.50 11.39 5.46
N LEU A 47 -4.67 10.19 4.93
CA LEU A 47 -5.38 9.90 3.70
C LEU A 47 -6.70 9.18 4.02
N PRO A 48 -7.82 9.57 3.38
CA PRO A 48 -9.12 8.95 3.65
C PRO A 48 -9.21 7.54 3.07
N ALA A 49 -10.12 6.72 3.60
CA ALA A 49 -10.51 5.46 2.97
C ALA A 49 -10.90 5.66 1.50
N GLY A 50 -10.53 4.71 0.63
CA GLY A 50 -10.87 4.79 -0.79
C GLY A 50 -10.01 3.95 -1.72
N ALA A 51 -10.19 4.18 -3.01
CA ALA A 51 -9.40 3.59 -4.08
C ALA A 51 -8.15 4.43 -4.36
N TYR A 52 -6.99 3.78 -4.42
CA TYR A 52 -5.70 4.40 -4.67
C TYR A 52 -4.96 3.66 -5.79
N ASP A 53 -4.51 4.42 -6.77
CA ASP A 53 -3.62 3.94 -7.82
C ASP A 53 -2.17 4.04 -7.33
N LEU A 54 -1.39 3.00 -7.56
CA LEU A 54 0.06 2.98 -7.42
C LEU A 54 0.68 2.95 -8.81
N THR A 55 1.55 3.93 -9.06
CA THR A 55 2.22 4.10 -10.34
C THR A 55 3.71 4.24 -10.11
N GLN A 56 4.53 3.69 -11.02
CA GLN A 56 5.97 3.88 -10.95
C GLN A 56 6.30 5.34 -11.23
N THR A 57 7.28 5.85 -10.50
CA THR A 57 7.82 7.18 -10.73
C THR A 57 9.13 7.09 -11.50
N GLU A 58 9.63 8.23 -11.97
CA GLU A 58 10.96 8.34 -12.56
C GLU A 58 12.07 8.06 -11.52
N ILE A 59 11.75 8.10 -10.23
CA ILE A 59 12.69 7.82 -9.14
C ILE A 59 12.69 6.30 -8.87
N PRO A 60 13.82 5.60 -9.10
CA PRO A 60 13.91 4.17 -8.86
C PRO A 60 13.57 3.81 -7.41
N GLY A 61 12.72 2.79 -7.24
CA GLY A 61 12.30 2.33 -5.92
C GLY A 61 11.22 3.19 -5.25
N MET A 62 10.66 4.18 -5.96
CA MET A 62 9.56 5.00 -5.46
C MET A 62 8.30 4.82 -6.32
N LEU A 63 7.17 4.69 -5.64
CA LEU A 63 5.83 4.66 -6.24
C LEU A 63 5.08 5.93 -5.85
N ALA A 64 4.31 6.45 -6.80
CA ALA A 64 3.33 7.50 -6.55
C ALA A 64 2.01 6.83 -6.14
N LEU A 65 1.58 7.13 -4.92
CA LEU A 65 0.27 6.78 -4.39
C LEU A 65 -0.69 7.93 -4.73
N LYS A 66 -1.70 7.65 -5.54
CA LYS A 66 -2.65 8.63 -6.04
C LYS A 66 -4.06 8.19 -5.73
N ARG A 67 -4.90 9.08 -5.19
CA ARG A 67 -6.32 8.77 -5.05
C ARG A 67 -6.94 8.62 -6.44
N ASN A 68 -7.71 7.56 -6.67
CA ASN A 68 -8.33 7.33 -7.96
C ASN A 68 -9.23 8.53 -8.35
N GLY A 69 -9.10 9.01 -9.59
CA GLY A 69 -9.79 10.21 -10.09
C GLY A 69 -9.13 11.56 -9.73
N CYS A 70 -8.06 11.58 -8.92
CA CYS A 70 -7.28 12.80 -8.68
C CYS A 70 -6.14 12.94 -9.70
N ALA A 71 -5.85 14.19 -10.08
CA ALA A 71 -4.78 14.51 -11.04
C ALA A 71 -3.37 14.44 -10.43
N TYR A 72 -3.25 14.71 -9.13
CA TYR A 72 -1.97 14.80 -8.44
C TYR A 72 -1.77 13.65 -7.44
N PRO A 73 -0.53 13.13 -7.30
CA PRO A 73 -0.24 12.10 -6.31
C PRO A 73 -0.45 12.64 -4.90
N ALA A 74 -1.01 11.80 -4.04
CA ALA A 74 -1.22 12.11 -2.63
C ALA A 74 0.06 11.91 -1.82
N ALA A 75 0.88 10.92 -2.19
CA ALA A 75 2.15 10.65 -1.52
C ALA A 75 3.15 9.92 -2.44
N LEU A 76 4.44 10.00 -2.09
CA LEU A 76 5.50 9.14 -2.62
C LEU A 76 5.85 8.09 -1.57
N VAL A 77 5.91 6.82 -1.99
CA VAL A 77 6.14 5.68 -1.09
C VAL A 77 7.24 4.78 -1.63
N GLN A 78 8.02 4.20 -0.73
CA GLN A 78 9.10 3.28 -1.10
C GLN A 78 8.52 1.93 -1.53
N GLU A 79 8.95 1.46 -2.69
CA GLU A 79 8.67 0.12 -3.19
C GLU A 79 9.59 -0.88 -2.50
N ILE A 80 8.99 -1.89 -1.87
CA ILE A 80 9.70 -3.06 -1.39
C ILE A 80 9.40 -4.20 -2.37
N ARG A 81 10.39 -4.51 -3.20
CA ARG A 81 10.30 -5.63 -4.15
C ARG A 81 10.38 -6.95 -3.40
N SER A 82 9.37 -7.80 -3.57
CA SER A 82 9.30 -9.11 -2.90
C SER A 82 8.96 -10.21 -3.91
N GLU A 83 9.62 -11.36 -3.79
CA GLU A 83 9.36 -12.58 -4.57
C GLU A 83 8.48 -13.55 -3.73
N PRO A 84 7.39 -14.17 -4.25
CA PRO A 84 6.66 -13.88 -5.49
C PRO A 84 5.15 -13.55 -5.29
N ASN A 85 4.61 -12.93 -6.35
CA ASN A 85 3.23 -12.99 -6.85
C ASN A 85 2.05 -12.35 -6.11
N THR A 86 2.25 -11.54 -5.07
CA THR A 86 1.12 -10.71 -4.60
C THR A 86 1.55 -9.31 -4.22
N ALA A 87 1.13 -8.36 -5.03
CA ALA A 87 1.29 -6.95 -4.72
C ALA A 87 0.27 -6.58 -3.61
N LYS A 88 0.74 -6.01 -2.49
CA LYS A 88 -0.08 -5.70 -1.30
C LYS A 88 0.44 -4.44 -0.60
N LEU A 89 -0.46 -3.73 0.06
CA LEU A 89 -0.11 -2.73 1.06
C LEU A 89 -0.17 -3.36 2.44
N LEU A 90 0.89 -3.17 3.23
CA LEU A 90 0.95 -3.55 4.63
C LEU A 90 0.80 -2.30 5.48
N PHE A 91 -0.15 -2.36 6.42
CA PHE A 91 -0.38 -1.32 7.39
C PHE A 91 -0.03 -1.83 8.79
N TYR A 92 0.61 -0.99 9.59
CA TYR A 92 0.72 -1.17 11.03
C TYR A 92 -0.39 -0.37 11.72
N ARG A 93 -1.12 -1.00 12.64
CA ARG A 93 -2.15 -0.37 13.46
C ARG A 93 -1.56 0.01 14.82
N GLN A 94 -1.57 1.29 15.12
CA GLN A 94 -1.29 1.80 16.46
C GLN A 94 -2.57 2.45 16.99
N GLU A 95 -3.05 1.95 18.13
CA GLU A 95 -4.32 2.37 18.73
C GLU A 95 -5.50 2.24 17.74
N LYS A 96 -5.92 3.35 17.12
CA LYS A 96 -7.02 3.45 16.15
C LYS A 96 -6.60 3.96 14.78
N LEU A 97 -5.29 4.11 14.54
CA LEU A 97 -4.73 4.62 13.30
C LEU A 97 -3.99 3.53 12.54
N TYR A 98 -4.12 3.55 11.23
CA TYR A 98 -3.40 2.66 10.31
C TYR A 98 -2.29 3.45 9.64
N PHE A 99 -1.05 2.98 9.75
CA PHE A 99 0.12 3.59 9.15
C PHE A 99 0.59 2.70 8.00
N LEU A 100 0.74 3.26 6.80
CA LEU A 100 1.31 2.52 5.67
C LEU A 100 2.77 2.19 5.99
N ALA A 101 3.04 0.91 6.23
CA ALA A 101 4.37 0.43 6.62
C ALA A 101 5.17 -0.01 5.39
N GLN A 102 4.54 -0.75 4.48
CA GLN A 102 5.22 -1.31 3.32
C GLN A 102 4.30 -1.38 2.10
N VAL A 103 4.89 -1.12 0.93
CA VAL A 103 4.28 -1.42 -0.36
C VAL A 103 5.05 -2.58 -0.98
N LEU A 104 4.42 -3.74 -0.96
CA LEU A 104 4.98 -4.96 -1.53
C LEU A 104 4.55 -5.03 -2.99
N SER A 105 5.52 -4.98 -3.90
CA SER A 105 5.30 -5.21 -5.32
C SER A 105 5.79 -6.61 -5.68
N GLY A 106 4.94 -7.40 -6.33
CA GLY A 106 5.35 -8.67 -6.92
C GLY A 106 6.18 -8.44 -8.18
N LYS A 107 7.21 -9.26 -8.39
CA LYS A 107 7.97 -9.27 -9.64
C LYS A 107 7.07 -9.72 -10.80
N ASN A 108 7.17 -9.01 -11.92
CA ASN A 108 6.58 -9.41 -13.19
C ASN A 108 7.47 -10.41 -13.91
#